data_AF-A0A920P141-F1
#
_entry.id   AF-A0A920P141-F1
#
_cell.length_a   1.000
_cell.length_b   1.000
_cell.length_c   1.000
_cell.angle_alpha   90.00
_cell.angle_beta   90.00
_cell.angle_gamma   90.00
#
_symmetry.space_group_name_H-M   'P 1'
#
loop_
_entity.id
_entity.type
_entity.pdbx_description
1 polymer ?
#
loop_
_entity_poly.entity_id
_entity_poly.type
_entity_poly.pdbx_seq_one_letter_code
_entity_poly.pdbx_strand_id
1 'polypeptide(L)'
;MFLTQSHPKQTQGSDLWVGTPSLDQIYAKRFGQDTPLPSMQFCIENLDQSGGCTYNYSCAYTDTISWSSPSEPMPMIRDPRVAFDMLFGAGSSPEERSERRADRASILDWIADEVASLRRDLGAVDRQRMDQYLDNVREIERRIEMVEIRNSSGEERALPEAPAGVPDTFKEHMEMMFDLQVLALETEMTRVISFKTGRDAQNRVFPDSDSARPFHPASHHGGREEAILEFNKINQYRMATLGYLLEKMQNSVVGDRICLSSR
;
A
#
# COMPACT_ATOMS: atom_id res chain seq x y z
N MET A 1 -10.58 -9.08 15.34
CA MET A 1 -9.98 -8.14 14.38
C MET A 1 -8.91 -7.33 15.10
N PHE A 2 -7.66 -7.32 14.61
CA PHE A 2 -6.51 -6.78 15.37
C PHE A 2 -6.69 -5.30 15.72
N LEU A 3 -7.00 -4.45 14.74
CA LEU A 3 -7.13 -3.00 14.96
C LEU A 3 -8.41 -2.58 15.69
N THR A 4 -9.39 -3.48 15.90
CA THR A 4 -10.61 -3.19 16.66
C THR A 4 -10.63 -3.83 18.05
N GLN A 5 -9.62 -4.65 18.37
CA GLN A 5 -9.51 -5.41 19.62
C GLN A 5 -10.77 -6.20 19.99
N SER A 6 -11.59 -6.56 18.99
CA SER A 6 -12.92 -7.13 19.20
C SER A 6 -13.10 -8.39 18.35
N HIS A 7 -13.89 -9.33 18.87
CA HIS A 7 -14.28 -10.53 18.12
C HIS A 7 -15.37 -10.13 17.12
N PRO A 8 -15.16 -10.31 15.80
CA PRO A 8 -16.17 -9.95 14.81
C PRO A 8 -17.39 -10.86 14.92
N LYS A 9 -18.57 -10.34 14.63
CA LYS A 9 -19.78 -11.16 14.51
C LYS A 9 -19.58 -12.19 13.39
N GLN A 10 -19.79 -13.46 13.72
CA GLN A 10 -19.78 -14.52 12.70
C GLN A 10 -21.04 -14.38 11.83
N THR A 11 -20.83 -13.95 10.59
CA THR A 11 -21.86 -13.79 9.57
C THR A 11 -21.23 -13.87 8.20
N GLN A 12 -21.96 -14.34 7.20
CA GLN A 12 -21.63 -14.23 5.77
C GLN A 12 -22.48 -13.15 5.06
N GLY A 13 -23.38 -12.50 5.80
CA GLY A 13 -24.30 -11.47 5.31
C GLY A 13 -23.74 -10.05 5.42
N SER A 14 -24.60 -9.07 5.15
CA SER A 14 -24.28 -7.64 5.21
C SER A 14 -24.33 -7.05 6.62
N ASP A 15 -24.73 -7.83 7.62
CA ASP A 15 -24.81 -7.46 9.04
C ASP A 15 -23.45 -7.52 9.74
N LEU A 16 -22.44 -6.93 9.09
CA LEU A 16 -21.06 -6.86 9.56
C LEU A 16 -21.00 -6.13 10.90
N TRP A 17 -20.21 -6.68 11.83
CA TRP A 17 -19.99 -6.05 13.13
C TRP A 17 -18.64 -6.44 13.71
N VAL A 18 -17.77 -5.46 13.91
CA VAL A 18 -16.43 -5.60 14.50
C VAL A 18 -16.32 -4.96 15.89
N GLY A 19 -17.44 -4.64 16.54
CA GLY A 19 -17.49 -4.11 17.90
C GLY A 19 -17.28 -2.60 17.99
N THR A 20 -16.14 -2.11 17.52
CA THR A 20 -15.74 -0.70 17.55
C THR A 20 -15.14 -0.28 16.21
N PRO A 21 -15.06 1.03 15.90
CA PRO A 21 -14.15 1.51 14.87
C PRO A 21 -12.73 1.03 15.14
N SER A 22 -11.92 0.92 14.09
CA SER A 22 -10.52 0.51 14.21
C SER A 22 -9.65 1.65 14.75
N LEU A 23 -8.54 1.29 15.39
CA LEU A 23 -7.61 2.23 16.03
C LEU A 23 -7.10 3.33 15.08
N ASP A 24 -6.76 2.95 13.84
CA ASP A 24 -6.32 3.90 12.81
C ASP A 24 -7.43 4.91 12.46
N GLN A 25 -8.69 4.48 12.41
CA GLN A 25 -9.82 5.38 12.11
C GLN A 25 -10.22 6.26 13.30
N ILE A 26 -10.07 5.75 14.53
CA ILE A 26 -10.17 6.59 15.74
C ILE A 26 -9.12 7.71 15.70
N TYR A 27 -7.90 7.40 15.27
CA TYR A 27 -6.83 8.39 15.12
C TYR A 27 -7.11 9.35 13.96
N ALA A 28 -7.51 8.86 12.78
CA ALA A 28 -7.83 9.66 11.60
C ALA A 28 -8.95 10.69 11.87
N LYS A 29 -9.98 10.30 12.62
CA LYS A 29 -11.07 11.18 13.03
C LYS A 29 -10.59 12.37 13.87
N ARG A 30 -9.51 12.18 14.64
CA ARG A 30 -8.97 13.22 15.53
C ARG A 30 -7.84 14.03 14.90
N PHE A 31 -6.99 13.40 14.08
CA PHE A 31 -5.71 13.98 13.65
C PHE A 31 -5.50 13.99 12.13
N GLY A 32 -6.41 13.41 11.35
CA GLY A 32 -6.36 13.38 9.88
C GLY A 32 -7.24 14.44 9.21
N GLN A 33 -7.98 15.26 9.96
CA GLN A 33 -8.94 16.21 9.37
C GLN A 33 -8.28 17.44 8.73
N ASP A 34 -7.00 17.68 9.04
CA ASP A 34 -6.23 18.81 8.52
C ASP A 34 -5.38 18.44 7.29
N THR A 35 -5.48 17.20 6.80
CA THR A 35 -4.77 16.71 5.60
C THR A 35 -5.75 16.44 4.46
N PRO A 36 -5.34 16.55 3.19
CA PRO A 36 -6.21 16.27 2.04
C PRO A 36 -6.88 14.90 2.09
N LEU A 37 -6.18 13.89 2.59
CA LEU A 37 -6.70 12.54 2.82
C LEU A 37 -6.67 12.25 4.34
N PRO A 38 -7.83 11.97 4.98
CA PRO A 38 -7.84 11.69 6.42
C PRO A 38 -7.10 10.42 6.83
N SER A 39 -7.06 9.44 5.94
CA SER A 39 -6.26 8.22 6.08
C SER A 39 -6.13 7.52 4.73
N MET A 40 -5.15 6.63 4.59
CA MET A 40 -5.00 5.74 3.44
C MET A 40 -4.87 4.29 3.89
N GLN A 41 -5.57 3.39 3.21
CA GLN A 41 -5.59 1.96 3.52
C GLN A 41 -5.00 1.19 2.35
N PHE A 42 -3.92 0.47 2.56
CA PHE A 42 -3.19 -0.26 1.54
C PHE A 42 -3.27 -1.77 1.78
N CYS A 43 -3.24 -2.57 0.72
CA CYS A 43 -3.05 -4.01 0.81
C CYS A 43 -2.25 -4.54 -0.38
N ILE A 44 -1.78 -5.79 -0.25
CA ILE A 44 -1.20 -6.53 -1.39
C ILE A 44 -2.03 -7.76 -1.79
N GLU A 45 -3.08 -8.04 -1.03
CA GLU A 45 -3.93 -9.21 -1.17
C GLU A 45 -5.06 -8.94 -2.17
N ASN A 46 -5.58 -10.00 -2.81
CA ASN A 46 -6.85 -9.91 -3.52
C ASN A 46 -7.95 -9.36 -2.60
N LEU A 47 -8.90 -8.63 -3.17
CA LEU A 47 -10.06 -8.08 -2.48
C LEU A 47 -11.29 -8.72 -3.10
N ASP A 48 -11.93 -9.62 -2.36
CA ASP A 48 -13.15 -10.31 -2.75
C ASP A 48 -14.24 -9.90 -1.76
N GLN A 49 -14.86 -8.74 -2.00
CA GLN A 49 -15.80 -8.13 -1.06
C GLN A 49 -17.14 -8.88 -0.90
N SER A 50 -17.30 -10.06 -1.51
CA SER A 50 -18.59 -10.76 -1.57
C SER A 50 -18.50 -12.20 -1.07
N GLY A 51 -19.50 -12.61 -0.30
CA GLY A 51 -19.70 -13.98 0.14
C GLY A 51 -19.03 -14.35 1.46
N GLY A 52 -19.01 -15.66 1.70
CA GLY A 52 -18.38 -16.26 2.87
C GLY A 52 -16.96 -16.68 2.57
N CYS A 53 -16.03 -16.24 3.41
CA CYS A 53 -14.67 -16.73 3.50
C CYS A 53 -14.59 -17.85 4.55
N THR A 54 -13.39 -18.13 5.06
CA THR A 54 -13.14 -19.22 6.00
C THR A 54 -14.02 -19.13 7.26
N TYR A 55 -14.44 -20.28 7.79
CA TYR A 55 -15.20 -20.41 9.05
C TYR A 55 -16.54 -19.65 9.11
N ASN A 56 -17.22 -19.48 7.97
CA ASN A 56 -18.50 -18.78 7.88
C ASN A 56 -18.44 -17.29 8.29
N TYR A 57 -17.28 -16.67 8.12
CA TYR A 57 -17.11 -15.23 8.24
C TYR A 57 -17.18 -14.56 6.87
N SER A 58 -17.71 -13.35 6.81
CA SER A 58 -17.72 -12.52 5.62
C SER A 58 -16.29 -12.21 5.18
N CYS A 59 -16.05 -12.21 3.87
CA CYS A 59 -14.76 -11.83 3.31
C CYS A 59 -14.37 -10.38 3.65
N ALA A 60 -15.32 -9.51 4.00
CA ALA A 60 -15.01 -8.17 4.49
C ALA A 60 -14.06 -8.18 5.70
N TYR A 61 -14.20 -9.17 6.60
CA TYR A 61 -13.31 -9.29 7.77
C TYR A 61 -11.91 -9.78 7.41
N THR A 62 -11.77 -10.51 6.31
CA THR A 62 -10.46 -10.93 5.81
C THR A 62 -9.82 -9.90 4.93
N ASP A 63 -10.59 -9.03 4.28
CA ASP A 63 -10.11 -8.15 3.21
C ASP A 63 -9.54 -6.85 3.77
N THR A 64 -10.22 -6.24 4.73
CA THR A 64 -9.81 -4.99 5.37
C THR A 64 -9.32 -5.21 6.80
N ILE A 65 -8.43 -4.31 7.26
CA ILE A 65 -8.07 -4.16 8.67
C ILE A 65 -8.63 -2.87 9.28
N SER A 66 -9.19 -1.98 8.46
CA SER A 66 -9.59 -0.62 8.83
C SER A 66 -11.10 -0.45 8.74
N TRP A 67 -11.72 0.11 9.78
CA TRP A 67 -13.16 0.21 9.95
C TRP A 67 -13.53 1.59 10.50
N SER A 68 -14.26 2.40 9.72
CA SER A 68 -14.70 3.74 10.14
C SER A 68 -15.76 3.69 11.24
N SER A 69 -16.53 2.61 11.25
CA SER A 69 -17.53 2.30 12.27
C SER A 69 -17.56 0.80 12.56
N PRO A 70 -18.25 0.33 13.62
CA PRO A 70 -18.35 -1.10 13.90
C PRO A 70 -18.90 -1.95 12.74
N SER A 71 -19.60 -1.37 11.76
CA SER A 71 -20.20 -2.11 10.64
C SER A 71 -19.71 -1.67 9.27
N GLU A 72 -18.78 -0.72 9.20
CA GLU A 72 -18.37 -0.10 7.94
C GLU A 72 -16.87 -0.31 7.69
N PRO A 73 -16.51 -1.24 6.78
CA PRO A 73 -15.14 -1.46 6.39
C PRO A 73 -14.64 -0.35 5.47
N MET A 74 -13.38 0.06 5.65
CA MET A 74 -12.72 0.98 4.73
C MET A 74 -12.22 0.23 3.49
N PRO A 75 -12.31 0.84 2.29
CA PRO A 75 -11.78 0.26 1.06
C PRO A 75 -10.25 0.21 1.12
N MET A 76 -9.68 -0.93 0.76
CA MET A 76 -8.23 -1.10 0.69
C MET A 76 -7.75 -0.81 -0.74
N ILE A 77 -6.64 -0.10 -0.86
CA ILE A 77 -5.97 0.18 -2.13
C ILE A 77 -4.93 -0.90 -2.36
N ARG A 78 -5.13 -1.70 -3.40
CA ARG A 78 -4.20 -2.76 -3.81
C ARG A 78 -3.27 -2.31 -4.93
N ASP A 79 -3.79 -1.51 -5.84
CA ASP A 79 -3.09 -1.12 -7.06
C ASP A 79 -2.23 0.14 -6.83
N PRO A 80 -0.90 0.06 -6.99
CA PRO A 80 -0.01 1.22 -6.93
C PRO A 80 -0.43 2.37 -7.85
N ARG A 81 -1.00 2.11 -9.03
CA ARG A 81 -1.51 3.16 -9.93
C ARG A 81 -2.65 3.93 -9.28
N VAL A 82 -3.58 3.23 -8.62
CA VAL A 82 -4.71 3.88 -7.93
C VAL A 82 -4.20 4.75 -6.78
N ALA A 83 -3.23 4.26 -6.01
CA ALA A 83 -2.60 5.05 -4.95
C ALA A 83 -1.86 6.28 -5.50
N PHE A 84 -1.10 6.13 -6.59
CA PHE A 84 -0.41 7.25 -7.26
C PHE A 84 -1.41 8.30 -7.76
N ASP A 85 -2.49 7.87 -8.42
CA ASP A 85 -3.55 8.76 -8.91
C ASP A 85 -4.28 9.47 -7.76
N MET A 86 -4.42 8.84 -6.59
CA MET A 86 -4.99 9.49 -5.40
C MET A 86 -4.07 10.57 -4.81
N LEU A 87 -2.75 10.36 -4.87
CA LEU A 87 -1.77 11.32 -4.33
C LEU A 87 -1.54 12.50 -5.27
N PHE A 88 -1.47 12.23 -6.57
CA PHE A 88 -1.01 13.22 -7.54
C PHE A 88 -2.08 13.61 -8.54
N GLY A 89 -3.05 12.74 -8.86
CA GLY A 89 -3.95 12.90 -9.98
C GLY A 89 -4.71 14.22 -10.02
N ALA A 90 -4.19 15.21 -10.75
CA ALA A 90 -4.86 16.44 -11.11
C ALA A 90 -5.96 16.14 -12.14
N GLY A 91 -7.22 16.45 -11.83
CA GLY A 91 -8.36 16.15 -12.69
C GLY A 91 -9.62 16.04 -11.85
N SER A 92 -10.55 16.95 -12.10
CA SER A 92 -11.81 17.09 -11.37
C SER A 92 -12.72 15.87 -11.53
N SER A 93 -12.57 15.09 -12.61
CA SER A 93 -13.40 13.92 -12.93
C SER A 93 -12.61 12.62 -13.18
N PRO A 94 -13.20 11.44 -12.95
CA PRO A 94 -12.64 10.14 -13.35
C PRO A 94 -12.27 10.06 -14.84
N GLU A 95 -13.04 10.73 -15.70
CA GLU A 95 -12.84 10.78 -17.14
C GLU A 95 -11.53 11.52 -17.48
N GLU A 96 -11.31 12.72 -16.91
CA GLU A 96 -10.07 13.48 -17.08
C GLU A 96 -8.85 12.67 -16.61
N ARG A 97 -8.97 11.93 -15.50
CA ARG A 97 -7.90 11.03 -15.05
C ARG A 97 -7.65 9.89 -16.02
N SER A 98 -8.70 9.37 -16.66
CA SER A 98 -8.59 8.27 -17.62
C SER A 98 -7.98 8.70 -18.96
N GLU A 99 -8.35 9.88 -19.46
CA GLU A 99 -7.78 10.47 -20.66
C GLU A 99 -6.29 10.78 -20.45
N ARG A 100 -5.92 11.34 -19.29
CA ARG A 100 -4.51 11.52 -18.92
C ARG A 100 -3.70 10.23 -18.95
N ARG A 101 -4.27 9.13 -18.44
CA ARG A 101 -3.60 7.81 -18.51
C ARG A 101 -3.41 7.33 -19.94
N ALA A 102 -4.35 7.63 -20.84
CA ALA A 102 -4.25 7.26 -22.25
C ALA A 102 -3.12 8.03 -22.95
N ASP A 103 -2.89 9.29 -22.58
CA ASP A 103 -1.86 10.14 -23.17
C ASP A 103 -0.45 9.84 -22.66
N ARG A 104 -0.30 9.04 -21.59
CA ARG A 104 0.98 8.60 -20.98
C ARG A 104 1.95 9.76 -20.70
N ALA A 105 1.45 10.98 -20.56
CA ALA A 105 2.23 12.12 -20.12
C ALA A 105 2.44 12.02 -18.61
N SER A 106 3.67 12.21 -18.15
CA SER A 106 3.96 12.22 -16.71
C SER A 106 3.19 13.36 -16.08
N ILE A 107 2.68 13.15 -14.86
CA ILE A 107 2.05 14.26 -14.13
C ILE A 107 2.99 15.45 -13.94
N LEU A 108 4.30 15.20 -13.86
CA LEU A 108 5.30 16.25 -13.68
C LEU A 108 5.42 17.17 -14.89
N ASP A 109 5.05 16.70 -16.09
CA ASP A 109 5.09 17.52 -17.30
C ASP A 109 4.04 18.64 -17.24
N TRP A 110 2.94 18.42 -16.52
CA TRP A 110 1.82 19.36 -16.40
C TRP A 110 2.06 20.46 -15.37
N ILE A 111 2.84 20.15 -14.32
CA ILE A 111 3.18 21.12 -13.27
C ILE A 111 4.55 21.74 -13.48
N ALA A 112 5.17 21.51 -14.65
CA ALA A 112 6.56 21.89 -14.91
C ALA A 112 6.77 23.41 -14.80
N ASP A 113 5.82 24.21 -15.26
CA ASP A 113 5.89 25.67 -15.21
C ASP A 113 5.71 26.20 -13.78
N GLU A 114 4.75 25.65 -13.02
CA GLU A 114 4.53 25.96 -11.60
C GLU A 114 5.74 25.59 -10.76
N VAL A 115 6.32 24.41 -10.98
CA VAL A 115 7.56 23.95 -10.34
C VAL A 115 8.70 24.89 -10.69
N ALA A 116 8.87 25.26 -11.96
CA ALA A 116 9.93 26.17 -12.40
C ALA A 116 9.78 27.57 -11.78
N SER A 117 8.55 28.04 -11.61
CA SER A 117 8.24 29.30 -10.92
C SER A 117 8.63 29.21 -9.44
N LEU A 118 8.11 28.21 -8.72
CA LEU A 118 8.40 28.00 -7.29
C LEU A 118 9.91 27.87 -7.04
N ARG A 119 10.63 27.17 -7.91
CA ARG A 119 12.09 26.98 -7.84
C ARG A 119 12.87 28.30 -7.74
N ARG A 120 12.36 29.38 -8.34
CA ARG A 120 13.03 30.70 -8.34
C ARG A 120 12.97 31.37 -6.97
N ASP A 121 11.91 31.11 -6.21
CA ASP A 121 11.67 31.70 -4.89
C ASP A 121 12.29 30.89 -3.75
N LEU A 122 12.67 29.63 -4.00
CA LEU A 122 13.27 28.75 -3.01
C LEU A 122 14.77 29.01 -2.77
N GLY A 123 15.20 28.83 -1.52
CA GLY A 123 16.62 28.76 -1.15
C GLY A 123 17.30 27.49 -1.68
N ALA A 124 18.63 27.43 -1.60
CA ALA A 124 19.39 26.29 -2.14
C ALA A 124 18.98 24.95 -1.51
N VAL A 125 18.75 24.94 -0.20
CA VAL A 125 18.34 23.73 0.56
C VAL A 125 16.96 23.25 0.09
N ASP A 126 15.99 24.15 -0.03
CA ASP A 126 14.62 23.78 -0.41
C ASP A 126 14.54 23.37 -1.89
N ARG A 127 15.36 23.96 -2.77
CA ARG A 127 15.48 23.48 -4.15
C ARG A 127 15.98 22.05 -4.22
N GLN A 128 16.98 21.69 -3.41
CA GLN A 128 17.48 20.31 -3.37
C GLN A 128 16.41 19.33 -2.86
N ARG A 129 15.64 19.72 -1.84
CA ARG A 129 14.51 18.92 -1.34
C ARG A 129 13.44 18.71 -2.42
N MET A 130 13.08 19.79 -3.11
CA MET A 130 12.11 19.73 -4.21
C MET A 130 12.60 18.86 -5.37
N ASP A 131 13.86 19.00 -5.78
CA ASP A 131 14.45 18.16 -6.83
C ASP A 131 14.40 16.68 -6.44
N GLN A 132 14.80 16.33 -5.22
CA GLN A 132 14.75 14.95 -4.72
C GLN A 132 13.31 14.40 -4.70
N TYR A 133 12.34 15.21 -4.29
CA TYR A 133 10.93 14.82 -4.29
C TYR A 133 10.40 14.56 -5.71
N LEU A 134 10.68 15.45 -6.66
CA LEU A 134 10.25 15.29 -8.05
C LEU A 134 10.91 14.08 -8.72
N ASP A 135 12.18 13.81 -8.41
CA ASP A 135 12.88 12.61 -8.87
C ASP A 135 12.26 11.33 -8.30
N ASN A 136 11.86 11.33 -7.02
CA ASN A 136 11.16 10.21 -6.39
C ASN A 136 9.80 9.96 -7.06
N VAL A 137 9.01 11.02 -7.30
CA VAL A 137 7.71 10.92 -7.99
C VAL A 137 7.88 10.31 -9.38
N ARG A 138 8.83 10.82 -10.17
CA ARG A 138 9.10 10.33 -11.53
C ARG A 138 9.53 8.86 -11.53
N GLU A 139 10.41 8.47 -10.61
CA GLU A 139 10.89 7.09 -10.54
C GLU A 139 9.79 6.10 -10.17
N ILE A 140 8.89 6.48 -9.25
CA ILE A 140 7.74 5.64 -8.87
C ILE A 140 6.75 5.54 -10.03
N GLU A 141 6.42 6.64 -10.70
CA GLU A 141 5.56 6.64 -11.88
C GLU A 141 6.10 5.71 -12.97
N ARG A 142 7.40 5.86 -13.30
CA ARG A 142 8.09 4.99 -14.27
C ARG A 142 8.04 3.52 -13.87
N ARG A 143 8.23 3.19 -12.59
CA ARG A 143 8.15 1.81 -12.09
C ARG A 143 6.74 1.24 -12.23
N ILE A 144 5.71 2.03 -11.94
CA ILE A 144 4.31 1.63 -12.14
C ILE A 144 4.04 1.35 -13.63
N GLU A 145 4.48 2.23 -14.52
CA GLU A 145 4.32 2.05 -15.97
C GLU A 145 5.01 0.78 -16.49
N MET A 146 6.22 0.49 -16.00
CA MET A 146 6.93 -0.73 -16.36
C MET A 146 6.18 -1.99 -15.93
N VAL A 147 5.56 -1.97 -14.75
CA VAL A 147 4.69 -3.06 -14.29
C VAL A 147 3.46 -3.20 -15.18
N GLU A 148 2.77 -2.11 -15.50
CA GLU A 148 1.59 -2.11 -16.35
C GLU A 148 1.90 -2.66 -17.76
N ILE A 149 3.03 -2.25 -18.35
CA ILE A 149 3.51 -2.76 -19.65
C ILE A 149 3.78 -4.26 -19.56
N ARG A 150 4.57 -4.70 -18.56
CA ARG A 150 4.94 -6.12 -18.38
C ARG A 150 3.69 -6.98 -18.18
N ASN A 151 2.77 -6.54 -17.33
CA ASN A 151 1.56 -7.29 -16.99
C ASN A 151 0.51 -7.28 -18.12
N SER A 152 0.61 -6.34 -19.07
CA SER A 152 -0.27 -6.27 -20.25
C SER A 152 0.36 -6.89 -21.51
N SER A 153 1.55 -7.49 -21.41
CA SER A 153 2.30 -8.06 -22.54
C SER A 153 1.67 -9.33 -23.13
N GLY A 154 0.79 -10.00 -22.37
CA GLY A 154 0.23 -11.31 -22.71
C GLY A 154 1.07 -12.49 -22.20
N GLU A 155 2.20 -12.25 -21.52
CA GLU A 155 2.94 -13.28 -20.80
C GLU A 155 2.13 -13.84 -19.61
N GLU A 156 2.43 -15.09 -19.23
CA GLU A 156 1.79 -15.72 -18.07
C GLU A 156 2.17 -14.98 -16.78
N ARG A 157 1.15 -14.57 -16.03
CA ARG A 157 1.28 -13.85 -14.77
C ARG A 157 1.19 -14.78 -13.58
N ALA A 158 1.95 -14.48 -12.52
CA ALA A 158 1.80 -15.15 -11.24
C ALA A 158 0.49 -14.76 -10.53
N LEU A 159 -0.06 -13.58 -10.87
CA LEU A 159 -1.34 -13.07 -10.37
C LEU A 159 -2.26 -12.71 -11.55
N PRO A 160 -2.83 -13.70 -12.26
CA PRO A 160 -3.56 -13.47 -13.51
C PRO A 160 -4.84 -12.63 -13.34
N GLU A 161 -5.49 -12.70 -12.17
CA GLU A 161 -6.72 -11.94 -11.87
C GLU A 161 -6.44 -10.53 -11.34
N ALA A 162 -5.18 -10.18 -11.06
CA ALA A 162 -4.86 -8.87 -10.52
C ALA A 162 -4.89 -7.79 -11.63
N PRO A 163 -5.23 -6.53 -11.31
CA PRO A 163 -5.08 -5.42 -12.25
C PRO A 163 -3.66 -5.32 -12.82
N ALA A 164 -3.53 -4.68 -13.99
CA ALA A 164 -2.24 -4.54 -14.67
C ALA A 164 -1.22 -3.75 -13.84
N GLY A 165 -1.65 -2.78 -13.01
CA GLY A 165 -0.76 -2.01 -12.14
C GLY A 165 -0.25 -2.77 -10.91
N VAL A 166 -0.81 -3.94 -10.59
CA VAL A 166 -0.41 -4.75 -9.43
C VAL A 166 0.81 -5.62 -9.78
N PRO A 167 1.97 -5.43 -9.11
CA PRO A 167 3.15 -6.26 -9.35
C PRO A 167 2.94 -7.71 -8.93
N ASP A 168 3.45 -8.63 -9.74
CA ASP A 168 3.32 -10.07 -9.52
C ASP A 168 4.24 -10.57 -8.38
N THR A 169 5.39 -9.93 -8.16
CA THR A 169 6.33 -10.30 -7.11
C THR A 169 5.99 -9.59 -5.79
N PHE A 170 6.23 -10.26 -4.66
CA PHE A 170 5.86 -9.72 -3.35
C PHE A 170 6.70 -8.49 -3.02
N LYS A 171 8.02 -8.60 -3.22
CA LYS A 171 8.97 -7.54 -2.93
C LYS A 171 8.66 -6.27 -3.72
N GLU A 172 8.48 -6.38 -5.03
CA GLU A 172 8.18 -5.22 -5.87
C GLU A 172 6.87 -4.54 -5.47
N HIS A 173 5.81 -5.31 -5.16
CA HIS A 173 4.54 -4.75 -4.70
C HIS A 173 4.68 -4.06 -3.35
N MET A 174 5.35 -4.69 -2.38
CA MET A 174 5.60 -4.10 -1.06
C MET A 174 6.41 -2.81 -1.15
N GLU A 175 7.52 -2.82 -1.88
CA GLU A 175 8.40 -1.66 -2.02
C GLU A 175 7.69 -0.49 -2.69
N MET A 176 6.96 -0.72 -3.79
CA MET A 176 6.17 0.35 -4.43
C MET A 176 5.11 0.93 -3.50
N MET A 177 4.40 0.08 -2.74
CA MET A 177 3.42 0.57 -1.77
C MET A 177 4.08 1.35 -0.64
N PHE A 178 5.28 0.96 -0.19
CA PHE A 178 6.04 1.73 0.81
C PHE A 178 6.51 3.07 0.27
N ASP A 179 7.01 3.12 -0.96
CA ASP A 179 7.43 4.37 -1.59
C ASP A 179 6.26 5.37 -1.70
N LEU A 180 5.08 4.91 -2.10
CA LEU A 180 3.87 5.72 -2.14
C LEU A 180 3.43 6.19 -0.74
N GLN A 181 3.55 5.34 0.28
CA GLN A 181 3.28 5.72 1.67
C GLN A 181 4.24 6.82 2.13
N VAL A 182 5.53 6.71 1.80
CA VAL A 182 6.54 7.71 2.16
C VAL A 182 6.26 9.04 1.46
N LEU A 183 5.96 9.03 0.16
CA LEU A 183 5.58 10.25 -0.55
C LEU A 183 4.34 10.93 0.05
N ALA A 184 3.34 10.14 0.45
CA ALA A 184 2.14 10.65 1.10
C ALA A 184 2.44 11.33 2.44
N LEU A 185 3.46 10.85 3.16
CA LEU A 185 3.92 11.45 4.42
C LEU A 185 4.79 12.69 4.18
N GLU A 186 5.70 12.68 3.20
CA GLU A 186 6.57 13.81 2.84
C GLU A 186 5.77 15.05 2.44
N THR A 187 4.64 14.85 1.75
CA THR A 187 3.75 15.91 1.26
C THR A 187 2.59 16.23 2.20
N GLU A 188 2.54 15.57 3.36
CA GLU A 188 1.44 15.71 4.32
C GLU A 188 0.05 15.43 3.72
N MET A 189 -0.03 14.60 2.68
CA MET A 189 -1.29 14.16 2.07
C MET A 189 -2.14 13.38 3.07
N THR A 190 -1.50 12.58 3.93
CA THR A 190 -2.12 11.93 5.09
C THR A 190 -1.10 11.79 6.21
N ARG A 191 -1.58 11.69 7.46
CA ARG A 191 -0.78 11.30 8.63
C ARG A 191 -1.11 9.89 9.13
N VAL A 192 -2.07 9.22 8.50
CA VAL A 192 -2.62 7.93 8.93
C VAL A 192 -2.60 6.96 7.78
N ILE A 193 -1.85 5.88 7.96
CA ILE A 193 -1.66 4.84 6.96
C ILE A 193 -1.84 3.49 7.63
N SER A 194 -2.65 2.63 7.01
CA SER A 194 -2.83 1.23 7.41
C SER A 194 -2.44 0.33 6.26
N PHE A 195 -1.50 -0.59 6.46
CA PHE A 195 -1.04 -1.47 5.39
C PHE A 195 -1.16 -2.94 5.78
N LYS A 196 -2.00 -3.67 5.03
CA LYS A 196 -2.20 -5.11 5.20
C LYS A 196 -1.31 -5.89 4.23
N THR A 197 -0.26 -6.51 4.77
CA THR A 197 0.85 -7.11 4.01
C THR A 197 0.70 -8.61 3.74
N GLY A 198 -0.48 -9.18 3.99
CA GLY A 198 -0.75 -10.60 3.73
C GLY A 198 -1.99 -11.13 4.44
N ARG A 199 -2.29 -12.42 4.19
CA ARG A 199 -3.23 -13.24 4.97
C ARG A 199 -2.49 -14.42 5.58
N ASP A 200 -2.85 -14.82 6.79
CA ASP A 200 -2.25 -15.99 7.45
C ASP A 200 -2.55 -17.31 6.70
N ALA A 201 -3.67 -17.34 5.96
CA ALA A 201 -4.11 -18.47 5.14
C ALA A 201 -3.63 -18.40 3.68
N GLN A 202 -2.65 -17.55 3.35
CA GLN A 202 -2.18 -17.39 1.97
C GLN A 202 -1.45 -18.64 1.44
N ASN A 203 -1.80 -19.07 0.23
CA ASN A 203 -1.12 -20.14 -0.49
C ASN A 203 -0.06 -19.61 -1.47
N ARG A 204 0.41 -18.38 -1.28
CA ARG A 204 1.47 -17.77 -2.08
C ARG A 204 2.81 -18.43 -1.75
N VAL A 205 3.58 -18.73 -2.80
CA VAL A 205 5.00 -19.09 -2.72
C VAL A 205 5.82 -17.82 -2.90
N PHE A 206 6.97 -17.73 -2.23
CA PHE A 206 7.90 -16.61 -2.31
C PHE A 206 9.24 -17.13 -2.85
N PRO A 207 9.43 -17.24 -4.17
CA PRO A 207 10.60 -17.89 -4.76
C PRO A 207 11.93 -17.28 -4.29
N ASP A 208 11.98 -15.96 -4.13
CA ASP A 208 13.16 -15.22 -3.65
C ASP A 208 13.47 -15.45 -2.16
N SER A 209 12.66 -16.24 -1.45
CA SER A 209 12.88 -16.59 -0.04
C SER A 209 13.67 -17.89 0.14
N ASP A 210 14.23 -18.48 -0.92
CA ASP A 210 14.90 -19.80 -0.89
C ASP A 210 14.02 -20.95 -0.34
N SER A 211 12.70 -20.77 -0.40
CA SER A 211 11.68 -21.75 -0.03
C SER A 211 10.67 -21.88 -1.16
N ALA A 212 10.43 -23.13 -1.58
CA ALA A 212 9.39 -23.47 -2.56
C ALA A 212 8.02 -23.73 -1.91
N ARG A 213 7.93 -23.66 -0.56
CA ARG A 213 6.68 -23.93 0.15
C ARG A 213 5.72 -22.74 0.12
N PRO A 214 4.41 -22.98 -0.01
CA PRO A 214 3.42 -21.94 0.21
C PRO A 214 3.38 -21.52 1.69
N PHE A 215 3.16 -20.23 1.96
CA PHE A 215 3.31 -19.67 3.32
C PHE A 215 2.41 -20.32 4.37
N HIS A 216 1.10 -20.46 4.13
CA HIS A 216 0.21 -21.04 5.12
C HIS A 216 0.58 -22.51 5.44
N PRO A 217 0.72 -23.41 4.45
CA PRO A 217 1.24 -24.77 4.66
C PRO A 217 2.59 -24.82 5.39
N ALA A 218 3.51 -23.89 5.11
CA ALA A 218 4.82 -23.86 5.78
C ALA A 218 4.72 -23.57 7.29
N SER A 219 3.67 -22.85 7.73
CA SER A 219 3.44 -22.58 9.16
C SER A 219 3.05 -23.84 9.97
N HIS A 220 2.54 -24.90 9.32
CA HIS A 220 2.21 -26.18 9.96
C HIS A 220 3.43 -27.10 10.10
N HIS A 221 4.53 -26.57 10.65
CA HIS A 221 5.82 -27.26 10.74
C HIS A 221 5.85 -28.42 11.77
N GLY A 222 4.87 -28.50 12.68
CA GLY A 222 4.74 -29.60 13.64
C GLY A 222 5.88 -29.71 14.65
N GLY A 223 6.54 -28.59 14.95
CA GLY A 223 7.69 -28.53 15.87
C GLY A 223 9.00 -29.13 15.35
N ARG A 224 9.07 -29.55 14.08
CA ARG A 224 10.30 -30.10 13.48
C ARG A 224 11.25 -28.98 13.09
N GLU A 225 12.49 -29.04 13.57
CA GLU A 225 13.51 -27.99 13.38
C GLU A 225 13.72 -27.63 11.90
N GLU A 226 13.91 -28.63 11.03
CA GLU A 226 14.07 -28.41 9.58
C GLU A 226 12.89 -27.63 8.97
N ALA A 227 11.67 -27.97 9.34
CA ALA A 227 10.47 -27.30 8.83
C ALA A 227 10.29 -25.90 9.43
N ILE A 228 10.75 -25.67 10.67
CA ILE A 228 10.80 -24.34 11.29
C ILE A 228 11.78 -23.46 10.53
N LEU A 229 12.99 -23.97 10.24
CA LEU A 229 13.99 -23.24 9.49
C LEU A 229 13.54 -22.95 8.06
N GLU A 230 12.80 -23.86 7.42
CA GLU A 230 12.18 -23.60 6.12
C GLU A 230 11.14 -22.47 6.18
N PHE A 231 10.25 -22.46 7.17
CA PHE A 231 9.30 -21.36 7.36
C PHE A 231 9.99 -20.04 7.74
N ASN A 232 11.10 -20.11 8.49
CA ASN A 232 11.90 -18.96 8.86
C ASN A 232 12.41 -18.20 7.63
N LYS A 233 12.87 -18.89 6.57
CA LYS A 233 13.33 -18.23 5.35
C LYS A 233 12.25 -17.32 4.74
N ILE A 234 11.00 -17.81 4.67
CA ILE A 234 9.87 -17.02 4.18
C ILE A 234 9.63 -15.79 5.07
N ASN A 235 9.69 -15.97 6.40
CA ASN A 235 9.50 -14.85 7.34
C ASN A 235 10.62 -13.81 7.24
N GLN A 236 11.88 -14.23 7.10
CA GLN A 236 13.03 -13.34 6.89
C GLN A 236 12.86 -12.53 5.61
N TYR A 237 12.52 -13.18 4.50
CA TYR A 237 12.27 -12.50 3.23
C TYR A 237 11.13 -11.47 3.35
N ARG A 238 10.01 -11.85 3.96
CA ARG A 238 8.87 -10.92 4.15
C ARG A 238 9.25 -9.74 5.03
N MET A 239 9.94 -9.98 6.14
CA MET A 239 10.36 -8.93 7.07
C MET A 239 11.48 -8.04 6.53
N ALA A 240 12.29 -8.52 5.57
CA ALA A 240 13.34 -7.72 4.95
C ALA A 240 12.77 -6.46 4.25
N THR A 241 11.55 -6.54 3.71
CA THR A 241 10.87 -5.38 3.10
C THR A 241 10.54 -4.27 4.11
N LEU A 242 10.41 -4.59 5.40
CA LEU A 242 10.28 -3.56 6.43
C LEU A 242 11.58 -2.77 6.58
N GLY A 243 12.74 -3.42 6.41
CA GLY A 243 14.04 -2.75 6.37
C GLY A 243 14.09 -1.70 5.26
N TYR A 244 13.55 -2.02 4.09
CA TYR A 244 13.42 -1.07 2.98
C TYR A 244 12.59 0.16 3.35
N LEU A 245 11.41 -0.02 3.96
CA LEU A 245 10.58 1.10 4.42
C LEU A 245 11.34 1.97 5.42
N LEU A 246 11.99 1.36 6.41
CA LEU A 246 12.70 2.11 7.45
C LEU A 246 13.88 2.90 6.85
N GLU A 247 14.63 2.31 5.93
CA GLU A 247 15.69 3.02 5.21
C GLU A 247 15.13 4.19 4.39
N LYS A 248 14.00 4.00 3.70
CA LYS A 248 13.33 5.08 2.99
C LYS A 248 12.89 6.20 3.92
N MET A 249 12.18 5.89 4.99
CA MET A 249 11.75 6.90 5.96
C MET A 249 12.94 7.58 6.67
N GLN A 250 14.09 6.91 6.83
CA GLN A 250 15.31 7.52 7.38
C GLN A 250 15.92 8.55 6.42
N ASN A 251 15.80 8.31 5.12
CA ASN A 251 16.36 9.18 4.08
C ASN A 251 15.36 10.24 3.56
N SER A 252 14.10 10.17 4.02
CA SER A 252 13.01 11.07 3.68
C SER A 252 12.77 12.14 4.74
N VAL A 253 12.37 13.33 4.30
CA VAL A 253 12.14 14.51 5.16
C VAL A 253 10.66 14.88 5.16
N VAL A 254 10.07 15.02 6.35
CA VAL A 254 8.70 15.51 6.57
C VAL A 254 8.81 16.84 7.31
N GLY A 255 8.49 17.94 6.63
CA GLY A 255 8.72 19.31 7.14
C GLY A 255 10.22 19.57 7.37
N ASP A 256 10.60 19.88 8.62
CA ASP A 256 12.00 20.13 9.00
C ASP A 256 12.70 18.91 9.63
N ARG A 257 12.07 17.73 9.62
CA ARG A 257 12.60 16.54 10.30
C ARG A 257 12.67 15.35 9.36
N ILE A 258 13.59 14.44 9.65
CA ILE A 258 13.56 13.10 9.03
C ILE A 258 12.26 12.40 9.46
N CYS A 259 11.65 11.65 8.54
CA CYS A 259 10.37 10.97 8.76
C CYS A 259 10.41 10.05 10.00
N LEU A 260 11.56 9.41 10.28
CA LEU A 260 11.80 8.57 11.48
C LEU A 260 12.29 9.31 12.75
N SER A 261 12.20 10.65 12.82
CA SER A 261 12.65 11.34 14.03
C SER A 261 11.83 10.94 15.27
N SER A 262 12.51 10.58 16.37
CA SER A 262 11.87 10.45 17.68
C SER A 262 11.32 11.81 18.12
N ARG A 263 10.05 11.86 18.51
CA ARG A 263 9.42 13.08 19.02
C ARG A 263 10.04 13.54 20.34
#